data_AF-A0A7C7H7G1-F1
#
_entry.id   AF-A0A7C7H7G1-F1
#
_cell.length_a   1.000
_cell.length_b   1.000
_cell.length_c   1.000
_cell.angle_alpha   90.00
_cell.angle_beta   90.00
_cell.angle_gamma   90.00
#
_symmetry.space_group_name_H-M   'P 1'
#
loop_
_entity.id
_entity.type
_entity.pdbx_description
1 polymer ?
#
loop_
_entity_poly.entity_id
_entity_poly.type
_entity_poly.pdbx_seq_one_letter_code
_entity_poly.pdbx_strand_id
1 'polypeptide(L)'
;MTRKQSGLGRAELIWTAAILTIVVVLIVNTLRSEVARAKERMCLDSLAYLSAQIHIGLEQLELYQAEQLSEYYHGSGNHLSLNGVGAVNDLSEVLLDDIQIPQDPWGNAFVLHKVKQGKNTEFWLISGGENGLYPAQPFTPASLAKRVYLPFVSTNN
;
A
#
# COMPACT_ATOMS: atom_id res chain seq x y z
N MET A 1 -57.74 -35.83 -0.49
CA MET A 1 -56.44 -36.10 -1.14
C MET A 1 -56.55 -35.55 -2.56
N THR A 2 -55.82 -34.54 -3.02
CA THR A 2 -54.37 -34.31 -2.99
C THR A 2 -54.11 -32.81 -3.11
N ARG A 3 -53.26 -32.26 -2.23
CA ARG A 3 -52.77 -30.88 -2.30
C ARG A 3 -51.86 -30.80 -3.54
N LYS A 4 -52.28 -30.12 -4.61
CA LYS A 4 -51.41 -29.86 -5.77
C LYS A 4 -50.22 -29.03 -5.28
N GLN A 5 -49.06 -29.68 -5.09
CA GLN A 5 -47.80 -28.97 -5.01
C GLN A 5 -47.57 -28.35 -6.39
N SER A 6 -47.97 -27.08 -6.53
CA SER A 6 -47.66 -26.29 -7.72
C SER A 6 -46.15 -26.03 -7.70
N GLY A 7 -45.39 -26.78 -8.50
CA GLY A 7 -43.99 -26.46 -8.77
C GLY A 7 -43.88 -25.11 -9.47
N LEU A 8 -42.73 -24.44 -9.31
CA LEU A 8 -42.45 -23.15 -9.97
C LEU A 8 -42.73 -23.24 -11.47
N GLY A 9 -43.61 -22.37 -11.97
CA GLY A 9 -43.82 -22.23 -13.41
C GLY A 9 -42.54 -21.77 -14.10
N ARG A 10 -42.35 -22.11 -15.38
CA ARG A 10 -41.15 -21.73 -16.15
C ARG A 10 -40.82 -20.24 -16.07
N ALA A 11 -41.84 -19.38 -16.08
CA ALA A 11 -41.68 -17.93 -15.93
C ALA A 11 -41.24 -17.53 -14.52
N GLU A 12 -41.79 -18.15 -13.48
CA GLU A 12 -41.40 -17.89 -12.08
C GLU A 12 -39.97 -18.35 -11.81
N LEU A 13 -39.55 -19.44 -12.44
CA LEU A 13 -38.18 -19.97 -12.34
C LEU A 13 -37.17 -19.00 -12.97
N ILE A 14 -37.49 -18.43 -14.15
CA ILE A 14 -36.66 -17.39 -14.79
C ILE A 14 -36.55 -16.15 -13.90
N TRP A 15 -37.66 -15.66 -13.35
CA TRP A 15 -37.65 -14.50 -12.46
C TRP A 15 -36.89 -14.76 -11.16
N THR A 16 -37.05 -15.94 -10.56
CA THR A 16 -36.33 -16.33 -9.36
C THR A 16 -34.83 -16.40 -9.63
N ALA A 17 -34.41 -16.98 -10.76
CA ALA A 17 -33.00 -17.03 -11.16
C ALA A 17 -32.41 -15.63 -11.45
N ALA A 18 -33.19 -14.74 -12.09
CA ALA A 18 -32.78 -13.36 -12.34
C ALA A 18 -32.57 -12.58 -11.03
N ILE A 19 -33.53 -12.66 -10.10
CA ILE A 19 -33.43 -12.00 -8.79
C ILE A 19 -32.23 -12.56 -8.01
N LEU A 20 -32.06 -13.88 -7.99
CA LEU A 20 -30.93 -14.52 -7.31
C LEU A 20 -29.59 -14.02 -7.88
N THR A 21 -29.47 -13.92 -9.20
CA THR A 21 -28.27 -13.40 -9.85
C THR A 21 -27.99 -11.96 -9.43
N ILE A 22 -29.01 -11.10 -9.41
CA ILE A 22 -28.87 -9.70 -8.97
C ILE A 22 -28.39 -9.64 -7.52
N VAL A 23 -29.00 -10.43 -6.63
CA VAL A 23 -28.60 -10.48 -5.20
C VAL A 23 -27.16 -10.93 -5.05
N VAL A 24 -26.73 -11.98 -5.76
CA VAL A 24 -25.35 -12.46 -5.72
C VAL A 24 -24.38 -11.40 -6.21
N VAL A 25 -24.67 -10.73 -7.34
CA VAL A 25 -23.84 -9.65 -7.87
C VAL A 25 -23.71 -8.51 -6.87
N LEU A 26 -24.81 -8.11 -6.22
CA LEU A 26 -24.79 -7.06 -5.20
C LEU A 26 -23.91 -7.46 -4.01
N ILE A 27 -24.07 -8.68 -3.49
CA ILE A 27 -23.27 -9.18 -2.36
C ILE A 27 -21.79 -9.19 -2.72
N VAL A 28 -21.42 -9.73 -3.89
CA VAL A 28 -20.03 -9.82 -4.34
C VAL A 28 -19.42 -8.42 -4.49
N ASN A 29 -20.16 -7.46 -5.05
CA ASN A 29 -19.70 -6.09 -5.21
C ASN A 29 -19.51 -5.39 -3.86
N THR A 30 -20.43 -5.59 -2.92
CA THR A 30 -20.30 -5.05 -1.56
C THR A 30 -19.08 -5.63 -0.85
N LEU A 31 -18.92 -6.95 -0.87
CA LEU A 31 -17.75 -7.61 -0.26
C LEU A 31 -16.43 -7.15 -0.89
N ARG A 32 -16.37 -7.01 -2.22
CA ARG A 32 -15.18 -6.47 -2.90
C ARG A 32 -14.85 -5.05 -2.44
N SER A 33 -15.86 -4.19 -2.31
CA SER A 33 -15.65 -2.82 -1.83
C SER A 33 -15.18 -2.78 -0.38
N GLU A 34 -15.73 -3.63 0.48
CA GLU A 34 -15.32 -3.73 1.88
C GLU A 34 -13.89 -4.25 2.01
N VAL A 35 -13.52 -5.29 1.26
CA VAL A 35 -12.15 -5.82 1.23
C VAL A 35 -11.17 -4.77 0.71
N ALA A 36 -11.51 -4.03 -0.35
CA ALA A 36 -10.65 -2.95 -0.86
C ALA A 36 -10.38 -1.88 0.20
N ARG A 37 -11.42 -1.43 0.91
CA ARG A 37 -11.28 -0.46 2.02
C ARG A 37 -10.48 -1.02 3.19
N ALA A 38 -10.65 -2.30 3.51
CA ALA A 38 -9.91 -2.95 4.59
C ALA A 38 -8.42 -3.05 4.25
N LYS A 39 -8.08 -3.42 3.01
CA LYS A 39 -6.70 -3.42 2.50
C LYS A 39 -6.09 -2.03 2.52
N GLU A 40 -6.82 -1.02 2.07
CA GLU A 40 -6.34 0.37 2.10
C GLU A 40 -6.00 0.83 3.53
N ARG A 41 -6.87 0.55 4.50
CA ARG A 41 -6.60 0.85 5.92
C ARG A 41 -5.35 0.12 6.44
N MET A 42 -5.25 -1.19 6.17
CA MET A 42 -4.09 -1.98 6.58
C MET A 42 -2.78 -1.46 5.95
N CYS A 43 -2.83 -0.99 4.71
CA CYS A 43 -1.70 -0.35 4.04
C CYS A 43 -1.31 0.96 4.75
N LEU A 44 -2.27 1.84 5.04
CA LEU A 44 -2.02 3.10 5.75
C LEU A 44 -1.46 2.88 7.16
N ASP A 45 -1.96 1.89 7.88
CA ASP A 45 -1.45 1.50 9.21
C ASP A 45 -0.01 1.00 9.12
N SER A 46 0.29 0.17 8.12
CA SER A 46 1.65 -0.33 7.85
C SER A 46 2.61 0.79 7.47
N LEU A 47 2.17 1.75 6.64
CA LEU A 47 2.93 2.95 6.30
C LEU A 47 3.20 3.81 7.53
N ALA A 48 2.23 3.95 8.42
CA ALA A 48 2.39 4.69 9.67
C ALA A 48 3.40 4.02 10.61
N TYR A 49 3.29 2.70 10.77
CA TYR A 49 4.22 1.90 11.55
C TYR A 49 5.64 2.02 11.01
N LEU A 50 5.85 1.73 9.72
CA LEU A 50 7.16 1.79 9.08
C LEU A 50 7.75 3.20 9.11
N SER A 51 6.94 4.23 8.88
CA SER A 51 7.43 5.62 8.99
C SER A 51 7.95 5.95 10.39
N ALA A 52 7.33 5.42 11.45
CA ALA A 52 7.82 5.61 12.81
C ALA A 52 9.11 4.80 13.08
N GLN A 53 9.17 3.56 12.59
CA GLN A 53 10.37 2.73 12.74
C GLN A 53 11.57 3.29 12.00
N ILE A 54 11.38 3.82 10.79
CA ILE A 54 12.44 4.49 10.02
C ILE A 54 12.91 5.75 10.76
N HIS A 55 11.99 6.54 11.33
CA HIS A 55 12.37 7.71 12.12
C HIS A 55 13.29 7.33 13.30
N ILE A 56 12.90 6.31 14.06
CA ILE A 56 13.68 5.80 15.20
C ILE A 56 15.01 5.19 14.72
N GLY A 57 14.99 4.40 13.64
CA GLY A 57 16.19 3.78 13.06
C GLY A 57 17.21 4.82 12.63
N LEU A 58 16.79 5.87 11.93
CA LEU A 58 17.68 6.96 11.52
C LEU A 58 18.28 7.72 12.71
N GLU A 59 17.52 7.91 13.78
CA GLU A 59 18.01 8.55 15.01
C GLU A 59 19.07 7.69 15.70
N GLN A 60 18.84 6.39 15.86
CA GLN A 60 19.74 5.49 16.58
C GLN A 60 20.97 5.05 15.78
N LEU A 61 20.86 4.97 14.45
CA LEU A 61 21.98 4.69 13.55
C LEU A 61 22.87 5.91 13.31
N GLU A 62 22.56 7.05 13.94
CA GLU A 62 23.29 8.31 13.78
C GLU A 62 23.34 8.82 12.32
N LEU A 63 22.33 8.46 11.53
CA LEU A 63 22.18 8.87 10.13
C LEU A 63 21.47 10.23 10.07
N TYR A 64 22.23 11.30 10.30
CA TYR A 64 21.71 12.66 10.46
C TYR A 64 21.73 13.51 9.18
N GLN A 65 22.17 12.97 8.04
CA GLN A 65 22.26 13.72 6.78
C GLN A 65 21.54 12.99 5.66
N ALA A 66 20.75 13.74 4.87
CA ALA A 66 20.00 13.17 3.77
C ALA A 66 20.94 12.61 2.69
N GLU A 67 22.12 13.20 2.51
CA GLU A 67 23.16 12.83 1.55
C GLU A 67 23.73 11.42 1.78
N GLN A 68 23.71 10.95 3.03
CA GLN A 68 24.15 9.60 3.39
C GLN A 68 23.15 8.53 2.94
N LEU A 69 21.89 8.93 2.70
CA LEU A 69 20.82 8.02 2.32
C LEU A 69 20.73 7.90 0.79
N SER A 70 20.61 6.64 0.36
CA SER A 70 20.32 6.24 -1.02
C SER A 70 18.98 6.81 -1.48
N GLU A 71 18.81 6.88 -2.80
CA GLU A 71 17.60 7.45 -3.38
C GLU A 71 16.38 6.54 -3.15
N TYR A 72 16.59 5.23 -3.14
CA TYR A 72 15.54 4.24 -2.98
C TYR A 72 15.96 3.12 -2.02
N TYR A 73 15.05 2.78 -1.12
CA TYR A 73 15.10 1.56 -0.31
C TYR A 73 13.83 0.75 -0.50
N HIS A 74 13.93 -0.57 -0.55
CA HIS A 74 12.76 -1.44 -0.70
C HIS A 74 12.68 -2.49 0.40
N GLY A 75 11.46 -2.73 0.89
CA GLY A 75 11.18 -3.84 1.79
C GLY A 75 11.03 -5.17 1.05
N SER A 76 10.55 -6.17 1.81
CA SER A 76 10.18 -7.45 1.23
C SER A 76 8.93 -7.31 0.34
N GLY A 77 8.92 -7.99 -0.82
CA GLY A 77 7.78 -8.01 -1.74
C GLY A 77 8.14 -7.59 -3.17
N ASN A 78 7.12 -7.52 -4.02
CA ASN A 78 7.28 -7.18 -5.42
C ASN A 78 7.56 -5.69 -5.63
N HIS A 79 8.60 -5.37 -6.40
CA HIS A 79 8.98 -4.01 -6.78
C HIS A 79 9.27 -3.88 -8.30
N LEU A 80 8.69 -4.78 -9.11
CA LEU A 80 8.89 -4.90 -10.57
C LEU A 80 8.73 -3.60 -11.37
N SER A 81 8.08 -2.57 -10.81
CA SER A 81 7.84 -1.28 -11.48
C SER A 81 8.84 -0.18 -11.12
N LEU A 82 9.88 -0.45 -10.34
CA LEU A 82 11.03 0.47 -10.18
C LEU A 82 11.94 0.53 -11.44
N ASN A 83 11.39 0.26 -12.63
CA ASN A 83 12.13 0.19 -13.89
C ASN A 83 12.89 1.51 -14.17
N GLY A 84 14.21 1.44 -14.21
CA GLY A 84 15.09 2.57 -14.51
C GLY A 84 15.59 3.35 -13.30
N VAL A 85 15.25 2.90 -12.09
CA VAL A 85 15.76 3.44 -10.84
C VAL A 85 17.19 2.92 -10.58
N GLY A 86 18.06 3.76 -10.02
CA GLY A 86 19.48 3.46 -9.73
C GLY A 86 19.69 2.34 -8.70
N ALA A 87 20.83 2.35 -7.98
CA ALA A 87 21.07 1.37 -6.93
C ALA A 87 19.92 1.38 -5.90
N VAL A 88 19.25 0.23 -5.76
CA VAL A 88 18.15 0.05 -4.79
C VAL A 88 18.74 -0.68 -3.59
N ASN A 89 18.63 -0.06 -2.42
CA ASN A 89 19.11 -0.62 -1.16
C ASN A 89 17.99 -1.34 -0.41
N ASP A 90 18.33 -2.17 0.56
CA ASP A 90 17.34 -2.86 1.38
C ASP A 90 16.81 -1.89 2.48
N LEU A 91 15.49 -1.85 2.68
CA LEU A 91 14.88 -1.01 3.72
C LEU A 91 15.37 -1.36 5.14
N SER A 92 15.89 -2.56 5.36
CA SER A 92 16.54 -2.95 6.61
C SER A 92 17.75 -2.06 6.97
N GLU A 93 18.42 -1.43 6.00
CA GLU A 93 19.58 -0.54 6.25
C GLU A 93 19.23 0.74 7.04
N VAL A 94 17.96 1.15 7.02
CA VAL A 94 17.46 2.35 7.71
C VAL A 94 16.54 2.01 8.89
N LEU A 95 16.55 0.75 9.29
CA LEU A 95 15.77 0.20 10.40
C LEU A 95 16.72 -0.36 11.45
N LEU A 96 16.20 -0.51 12.67
CA LEU A 96 16.88 -1.28 13.70
C LEU A 96 16.85 -2.77 13.38
N ASP A 97 17.81 -3.49 13.95
CA ASP A 97 17.81 -4.95 13.93
C ASP A 97 16.48 -5.50 14.49
N ASP A 98 16.05 -6.65 13.96
CA ASP A 98 14.82 -7.36 14.33
C ASP A 98 13.46 -6.67 14.02
N ILE A 99 13.45 -5.52 13.32
CA ILE A 99 12.19 -4.93 12.85
C ILE A 99 11.60 -5.74 11.70
N GLN A 100 10.40 -6.30 11.92
CA GLN A 100 9.66 -6.95 10.86
C GLN A 100 9.10 -5.92 9.87
N ILE A 101 9.55 -6.01 8.61
CA ILE A 101 9.03 -5.21 7.51
C ILE A 101 7.79 -5.89 6.94
N PRO A 102 6.57 -5.32 7.10
CA PRO A 102 5.37 -5.89 6.50
C PRO A 102 5.44 -5.83 4.96
N GLN A 103 4.71 -6.72 4.31
CA GLN A 103 4.39 -6.58 2.89
C GLN A 103 3.12 -5.75 2.74
N ASP A 104 2.96 -5.07 1.61
CA ASP A 104 1.69 -4.40 1.37
C ASP A 104 0.54 -5.43 1.17
N PRO A 105 -0.73 -5.03 1.35
CA PRO A 105 -1.88 -5.95 1.24
C PRO A 105 -2.14 -6.55 -0.16
N TRP A 106 -1.35 -6.16 -1.16
CA TRP A 106 -1.38 -6.64 -2.53
C TRP A 106 -0.12 -7.43 -2.91
N GLY A 107 0.83 -7.63 -1.96
CA GLY A 107 2.06 -8.40 -2.16
C GLY A 107 3.23 -7.60 -2.73
N ASN A 108 3.12 -6.28 -2.83
CA ASN A 108 4.22 -5.41 -3.24
C ASN A 108 5.07 -4.98 -2.03
N ALA A 109 6.29 -4.55 -2.32
CA ALA A 109 7.18 -3.98 -1.32
C ALA A 109 6.71 -2.57 -0.91
N PHE A 110 6.97 -2.18 0.33
CA PHE A 110 7.03 -0.77 0.67
C PHE A 110 8.35 -0.19 0.20
N VAL A 111 8.31 0.97 -0.46
CA VAL A 111 9.49 1.64 -1.00
C VAL A 111 9.67 2.99 -0.31
N LEU A 112 10.83 3.21 0.29
CA LEU A 112 11.24 4.52 0.74
C LEU A 112 11.93 5.24 -0.43
N HIS A 113 11.35 6.34 -0.85
CA HIS A 113 11.83 7.16 -1.97
C HIS A 113 12.22 8.54 -1.47
N LYS A 114 13.47 8.93 -1.73
CA LYS A 114 14.01 10.26 -1.50
C LYS A 114 13.65 11.18 -2.66
N VAL A 115 12.80 12.17 -2.40
CA VAL A 115 12.30 13.13 -3.38
C VAL A 115 12.90 14.50 -3.12
N LYS A 116 13.45 15.14 -4.15
CA LYS A 116 13.84 16.57 -4.08
C LYS A 116 12.67 17.46 -4.47
N GLN A 117 12.22 18.31 -3.55
CA GLN A 117 11.24 19.37 -3.81
C GLN A 117 11.90 20.74 -3.66
N GLY A 118 12.32 21.31 -4.79
CA GLY A 118 13.08 22.56 -4.79
C GLY A 118 14.40 22.40 -4.06
N LYS A 119 14.56 23.09 -2.92
CA LYS A 119 15.76 23.00 -2.07
C LYS A 119 15.66 21.94 -0.96
N ASN A 120 14.45 21.41 -0.71
CA ASN A 120 14.24 20.47 0.39
C ASN A 120 14.34 19.04 -0.12
N THR A 121 14.99 18.18 0.66
CA THR A 121 14.94 16.73 0.47
C THR A 121 13.89 16.15 1.39
N GLU A 122 12.94 15.41 0.83
CA GLU A 122 11.90 14.71 1.56
C GLU A 122 12.00 13.21 1.33
N PHE A 123 11.57 12.42 2.31
CA PHE A 123 11.50 10.97 2.19
C PHE A 123 10.05 10.54 2.28
N TRP A 124 9.65 9.70 1.33
CA TRP A 124 8.28 9.23 1.18
C TRP A 124 8.28 7.71 1.16
N LEU A 125 7.53 7.10 2.07
CA LEU A 125 7.25 5.68 2.05
C LEU A 125 6.02 5.42 1.19
N ILE A 126 6.11 4.50 0.23
CA ILE A 126 5.15 4.32 -0.85
C ILE A 126 4.79 2.84 -0.94
N SER A 127 3.50 2.52 -1.13
CA SER A 127 3.03 1.19 -1.54
C SER A 127 2.71 1.19 -3.03
N GLY A 128 2.99 0.06 -3.69
CA GLY A 128 2.57 -0.17 -5.07
C GLY A 128 1.05 -0.32 -5.23
N GLY A 129 0.30 -0.53 -4.14
CA GLY A 129 -1.15 -0.63 -4.16
C GLY A 129 -1.66 -1.76 -5.05
N GLU A 130 -2.93 -1.66 -5.48
CA GLU A 130 -3.55 -2.69 -6.31
C GLU A 130 -2.90 -2.85 -7.70
N ASN A 131 -2.34 -1.76 -8.25
CA ASN A 131 -1.75 -1.76 -9.59
C ASN A 131 -0.23 -2.04 -9.60
N GLY A 132 0.40 -2.14 -8.43
CA GLY A 132 1.86 -2.36 -8.29
C GLY A 132 2.71 -1.18 -8.75
N LEU A 133 2.12 0.02 -8.94
CA LEU A 133 2.81 1.18 -9.51
C LEU A 133 3.33 2.12 -8.42
N TYR A 134 4.59 2.51 -8.55
CA TYR A 134 5.23 3.47 -7.65
C TYR A 134 5.31 4.84 -8.32
N PRO A 135 4.54 5.83 -7.85
CA PRO A 135 4.59 7.18 -8.42
C PRO A 135 5.96 7.82 -8.16
N ALA A 136 6.54 8.42 -9.20
CA ALA A 136 7.71 9.29 -9.06
C ALA A 136 7.42 10.52 -8.18
N GLN A 137 6.15 10.93 -8.11
CA GLN A 137 5.66 12.05 -7.30
C GLN A 137 4.63 11.54 -6.28
N PRO A 138 5.06 11.10 -5.09
CA PRO A 138 4.21 10.44 -4.09
C PRO A 138 3.28 11.37 -3.30
N PHE A 139 3.34 12.69 -3.55
CA PHE A 139 2.59 13.71 -2.82
C PHE A 139 1.16 13.93 -3.34
N THR A 140 0.67 13.07 -4.24
CA THR A 140 -0.71 13.18 -4.74
C THR A 140 -1.69 12.47 -3.80
N PRO A 141 -2.93 12.97 -3.60
CA PRO A 141 -3.92 12.34 -2.70
C PRO A 141 -4.30 10.91 -3.08
N ALA A 142 -4.09 10.52 -4.33
CA ALA A 142 -4.35 9.16 -4.82
C ALA A 142 -3.21 8.17 -4.52
N SER A 143 -2.05 8.66 -4.06
CA SER A 143 -0.90 7.81 -3.75
C SER A 143 -1.08 7.20 -2.36
N LEU A 144 -0.90 5.88 -2.27
CA LEU A 144 -0.74 5.19 -0.99
C LEU A 144 0.69 5.44 -0.48
N ALA A 145 0.90 6.66 0.00
CA ALA A 145 2.20 7.13 0.43
C ALA A 145 2.11 7.94 1.72
N LYS A 146 3.20 7.92 2.48
CA LYS A 146 3.34 8.69 3.72
C LYS A 146 4.71 9.33 3.77
N ARG A 147 4.74 10.64 4.08
CA ARG A 147 5.99 11.34 4.32
C ARG A 147 6.61 10.84 5.61
N VAL A 148 7.88 10.44 5.54
CA VAL A 148 8.68 10.12 6.71
C VAL A 148 9.27 11.41 7.25
N TYR A 149 8.98 11.70 8.52
CA TYR A 149 9.57 12.84 9.21
C TYR A 149 10.98 12.45 9.64
N LEU A 150 11.99 13.19 9.19
CA LEU A 150 13.36 12.98 9.63
C LEU A 150 13.58 13.68 10.98
N PRO A 151 14.41 13.12 11.88
CA PRO A 151 14.74 13.75 13.16
C PRO A 151 15.64 14.99 13.01
N PHE A 152 16.13 15.29 11.81
CA PHE A 152 16.99 16.43 11.52
C PHE A 152 16.39 17.33 10.44
N VAL A 153 16.72 18.62 10.53
CA VAL A 153 16.43 19.57 9.47
C VAL A 153 17.32 19.19 8.29
N SER A 154 16.75 18.97 7.09
CA SER A 154 17.50 18.87 5.84
C SER A 154 18.26 20.19 5.64
N THR A 155 19.44 20.33 6.26
CA THR A 155 20.28 21.52 6.15
C THR A 155 20.92 21.55 4.79
N ASN A 156 20.57 22.56 4.02
CA ASN A 156 21.16 22.90 2.73
C ASN A 156 22.69 23.06 2.86
N ASN A 157 23.43 22.46 1.92
CA ASN A 157 24.63 23.09 1.36
C ASN A 157 24.27 23.69 0.01
#